data_AF-A0A2J8A2K8-F1
#
_entry.id   AF-A0A2J8A2K8-F1
#
_cell.length_a   1.000
_cell.length_b   1.000
_cell.length_c   1.000
_cell.angle_alpha   90.00
_cell.angle_beta   90.00
_cell.angle_gamma   90.00
#
_symmetry.space_group_name_H-M   'P 1'
#
loop_
_entity.id
_entity.type
_entity.pdbx_description
1 polymer ?
#
loop_
_entity_poly.entity_id
_entity_poly.type
_entity_poly.pdbx_seq_one_letter_code
_entity_poly.pdbx_strand_id
1 'polypeptide(L)'
;MFAGLKEKLADKLAEFKGIPLDPLDKHVGDLVDKATSDELIAPDWSHNLAVVDWVNGSPAVRSGKALKAIRRALAKPNIKVQLLSLTLLETCVKNSTAEFHAELAGSWADVAKLASDSSIGRVGGC
;
A
#
# COMPACT_ATOMS: atom_id res chain seq x y z
N MET A 1 -1.87 13.07 33.42
CA MET A 1 -1.02 11.98 32.90
C MET A 1 -0.86 11.96 31.38
N PHE A 2 -1.56 12.81 30.61
CA PHE A 2 -1.42 12.87 29.13
C PHE A 2 -0.73 14.13 28.60
N ALA A 3 -0.24 15.02 29.47
CA ALA A 3 0.53 16.20 29.07
C ALA A 3 1.88 15.75 28.49
N GLY A 4 2.19 16.18 27.26
CA GLY A 4 3.43 15.86 26.56
C GLY A 4 3.42 14.56 25.74
N LEU A 5 2.36 13.74 25.75
CA LEU A 5 2.31 12.55 24.88
C LEU A 5 2.16 12.94 23.40
N LYS A 6 1.36 13.98 23.10
CA LYS A 6 1.19 14.50 21.74
C LYS A 6 2.49 15.10 21.18
N GLU A 7 3.23 15.85 21.99
CA GLU A 7 4.54 16.41 21.61
C GLU A 7 5.57 15.30 21.44
N LYS A 8 5.68 14.35 22.38
CA LYS A 8 6.58 13.20 22.24
C LYS A 8 6.26 12.33 21.02
N LEU A 9 4.97 12.17 20.68
CA LEU A 9 4.55 11.46 19.48
C LEU A 9 4.91 12.25 18.22
N ALA A 10 4.67 13.56 18.21
CA ALA A 10 5.00 14.44 17.08
C ALA A 10 6.51 14.50 16.83
N ASP A 11 7.33 14.58 17.88
CA ASP A 11 8.79 14.54 17.80
C ASP A 11 9.29 13.19 17.27
N LYS A 12 8.73 12.08 17.77
CA LYS A 12 8.98 10.73 17.23
C LYS A 12 8.55 10.60 15.77
N LEU A 13 7.44 11.22 15.38
CA LEU A 13 6.95 11.21 14.00
C LEU A 13 7.85 12.05 13.08
N ALA A 14 8.39 13.16 13.58
CA ALA A 14 9.35 14.02 12.88
C ALA A 14 10.70 13.31 12.70
N GLU A 15 11.18 12.63 13.74
CA GLU A 15 12.35 11.77 13.71
C GLU A 15 12.16 10.63 12.68
N PHE A 16 10.98 10.00 12.64
CA PHE A 16 10.65 8.97 11.66
C PHE A 16 10.49 9.51 10.23
N LYS A 17 10.04 10.76 10.07
CA LYS A 17 10.00 11.48 8.78
C LYS A 17 11.39 11.85 8.24
N GLY A 18 12.39 11.98 9.12
CA GLY A 18 13.78 12.31 8.77
C GLY A 18 14.63 11.10 8.38
N ILE A 19 14.12 9.87 8.51
CA ILE A 19 14.82 8.67 8.04
C ILE A 19 14.82 8.70 6.51
N PRO A 20 15.99 8.59 5.85
CA PRO A 20 16.04 8.47 4.40
C PRO A 20 15.16 7.30 3.96
N LEU A 21 14.07 7.60 3.25
CA LEU A 21 13.26 6.58 2.59
C LEU A 21 14.21 5.76 1.71
N ASP A 22 14.26 4.46 1.95
CA ASP A 22 15.01 3.53 1.11
C ASP A 22 14.65 3.83 -0.36
N PRO A 23 15.64 4.05 -1.26
CA PRO A 23 15.38 4.33 -2.68
C PRO A 23 14.41 3.34 -3.32
N LEU A 24 14.42 2.09 -2.85
CA LEU A 24 13.51 1.04 -3.29
C LEU A 24 12.07 1.27 -2.81
N ASP A 25 11.88 1.80 -1.59
CA ASP A 25 10.55 2.18 -1.05
C ASP A 25 9.96 3.35 -1.83
N LYS A 26 10.79 4.31 -2.24
CA LYS A 26 10.34 5.43 -3.10
C LYS A 26 9.89 4.91 -4.47
N HIS A 27 10.72 4.09 -5.12
CA HIS A 27 10.44 3.61 -6.47
C HIS A 27 9.13 2.80 -6.54
N VAL A 28 8.91 1.86 -5.61
CA VAL A 28 7.66 1.09 -5.59
C VAL A 28 6.47 1.95 -5.20
N GLY A 29 6.66 2.95 -4.35
CA GLY A 29 5.64 3.95 -4.04
C GLY A 29 5.17 4.67 -5.31
N ASP A 30 6.11 5.16 -6.12
CA ASP A 30 5.82 5.85 -7.38
C ASP A 30 5.09 4.93 -8.38
N LEU A 31 5.47 3.63 -8.45
CA LEU A 31 4.78 2.65 -9.30
C LEU A 31 3.33 2.40 -8.85
N VAL A 32 3.13 2.19 -7.55
CA VAL A 32 1.79 1.95 -6.97
C VAL A 32 0.93 3.21 -7.09
N ASP A 33 1.49 4.40 -6.85
CA ASP A 33 0.75 5.66 -6.97
C ASP A 33 0.28 5.90 -8.41
N LYS A 34 1.08 5.53 -9.42
CA LYS A 34 0.64 5.57 -10.83
C LYS A 34 -0.45 4.54 -11.13
N ALA A 35 -0.27 3.30 -10.69
CA ALA A 35 -1.23 2.21 -10.89
C ALA A 35 -2.59 2.46 -10.20
N THR A 36 -2.60 3.30 -9.16
CA THR A 36 -3.78 3.58 -8.33
C THR A 36 -4.20 5.05 -8.38
N SER A 37 -3.73 5.80 -9.37
CA SER A 37 -4.06 7.22 -9.54
C SER A 37 -5.57 7.42 -9.69
N ASP A 38 -6.11 8.45 -9.04
CA ASP A 38 -7.52 8.83 -9.14
C ASP A 38 -7.87 9.46 -10.49
N GLU A 39 -6.88 9.80 -11.32
CA GLU A 39 -7.07 10.26 -12.70
C GLU A 39 -7.42 9.10 -13.66
N LEU A 40 -7.06 7.85 -13.33
CA LEU A 40 -7.27 6.69 -14.19
C LEU A 40 -8.75 6.35 -14.36
N ILE A 41 -9.29 6.27 -15.58
CA ILE A 41 -10.71 5.93 -15.77
C ILE A 41 -10.99 4.46 -15.41
N ALA A 42 -10.01 3.58 -15.63
CA ALA A 42 -10.08 2.14 -15.43
C ALA A 42 -8.70 1.61 -15.00
N PRO A 43 -8.58 0.36 -14.55
CA PRO A 43 -7.28 -0.26 -14.26
C PRO A 43 -6.36 -0.18 -15.48
N ASP A 44 -5.16 0.37 -15.27
CA ASP A 44 -4.12 0.38 -16.28
C ASP A 44 -3.26 -0.88 -16.14
N TRP A 45 -3.43 -1.81 -17.08
CA TRP A 45 -2.73 -3.09 -17.06
C TRP A 45 -1.23 -2.95 -17.25
N SER A 46 -0.76 -1.92 -17.97
CA SER A 46 0.67 -1.69 -18.14
C SER A 46 1.31 -1.28 -16.81
N HIS A 47 0.65 -0.40 -16.04
CA HIS A 47 1.12 -0.02 -14.72
C HIS A 47 1.00 -1.18 -13.70
N ASN A 48 -0.10 -1.94 -13.74
CA ASN A 48 -0.26 -3.10 -12.85
C ASN A 48 0.80 -4.18 -13.09
N LEU A 49 1.07 -4.51 -14.35
CA LEU A 49 2.09 -5.50 -14.71
C LEU A 49 3.51 -4.99 -14.39
N ALA A 50 3.78 -3.69 -14.53
CA ALA A 50 5.07 -3.12 -14.11
C ALA A 50 5.34 -3.32 -12.61
N VAL A 51 4.31 -3.25 -11.76
CA VAL A 51 4.45 -3.57 -10.33
C VAL A 51 4.73 -5.06 -10.12
N VAL A 52 4.03 -5.94 -10.83
CA VAL A 52 4.26 -7.40 -10.78
C VAL A 52 5.68 -7.76 -11.21
N ASP A 53 6.13 -7.23 -12.34
CA ASP A 53 7.49 -7.45 -12.87
C ASP A 53 8.54 -6.95 -11.87
N TRP A 54 8.28 -5.80 -11.25
CA TRP A 54 9.15 -5.28 -10.21
C TRP A 54 9.22 -6.22 -9.01
N VAL A 55 8.09 -6.71 -8.49
CA VAL A 55 8.05 -7.68 -7.38
C VAL A 55 8.83 -8.94 -7.75
N ASN A 56 8.55 -9.51 -8.92
CA ASN A 56 9.14 -10.76 -9.40
C ASN A 56 10.66 -10.66 -9.65
N GLY A 57 11.20 -9.46 -9.85
CA GLY A 57 12.64 -9.25 -10.00
C GLY A 57 13.45 -9.50 -8.72
N SER A 58 12.85 -9.46 -7.53
CA SER A 58 13.49 -9.89 -6.28
C SER A 58 12.43 -10.18 -5.20
N PRO A 59 11.73 -11.33 -5.29
CA PRO A 59 10.52 -11.58 -4.50
C PRO A 59 10.74 -11.52 -2.99
N ALA A 60 11.88 -12.01 -2.49
CA ALA A 60 12.19 -12.05 -1.06
C ALA A 60 12.27 -10.67 -0.40
N VAL A 61 12.70 -9.63 -1.13
CA VAL A 61 12.86 -8.26 -0.59
C VAL A 61 11.72 -7.35 -1.05
N ARG A 62 11.25 -7.52 -2.28
CA ARG A 62 10.32 -6.57 -2.92
C ARG A 62 8.86 -6.83 -2.56
N SER A 63 8.48 -8.05 -2.19
CA SER A 63 7.09 -8.38 -1.83
C SER A 63 6.56 -7.54 -0.67
N GLY A 64 7.30 -7.48 0.44
CA GLY A 64 6.89 -6.71 1.62
C GLY A 64 6.80 -5.21 1.34
N LYS A 65 7.71 -4.68 0.51
CA LYS A 65 7.73 -3.28 0.10
C LYS A 65 6.54 -2.92 -0.79
N ALA A 66 6.21 -3.78 -1.77
CA ALA A 66 5.02 -3.63 -2.59
C ALA A 66 3.74 -3.69 -1.75
N LEU A 67 3.61 -4.68 -0.87
CA LEU A 67 2.45 -4.79 0.03
C LEU A 67 2.31 -3.60 0.97
N LYS A 68 3.43 -3.05 1.46
CA LYS A 68 3.42 -1.80 2.25
C LYS A 68 2.92 -0.61 1.41
N ALA A 69 3.37 -0.47 0.16
CA ALA A 69 2.91 0.59 -0.73
C ALA A 69 1.42 0.44 -1.10
N ILE A 70 0.97 -0.77 -1.44
CA ILE A 70 -0.44 -1.07 -1.74
C ILE A 70 -1.33 -0.78 -0.52
N ARG A 71 -0.92 -1.17 0.70
CA ARG A 71 -1.65 -0.84 1.94
C ARG A 71 -1.76 0.67 2.17
N ARG A 72 -0.69 1.42 1.89
CA ARG A 72 -0.74 2.89 1.96
C ARG A 72 -1.75 3.47 0.96
N ALA A 73 -1.86 2.90 -0.23
CA ALA A 73 -2.85 3.32 -1.21
C ALA A 73 -4.29 2.96 -0.76
N LEU A 74 -4.51 1.78 -0.19
CA LEU A 74 -5.80 1.37 0.40
C LEU A 74 -6.23 2.26 1.58
N ALA A 75 -5.28 2.81 2.34
CA ALA A 75 -5.58 3.70 3.45
C ALA A 75 -6.01 5.12 3.01
N LYS A 76 -5.93 5.46 1.72
CA LYS A 76 -6.34 6.78 1.22
C LYS A 76 -7.88 6.91 1.27
N PRO A 77 -8.43 8.07 1.67
CA PRO A 77 -9.88 8.31 1.71
C PRO A 77 -10.45 8.62 0.31
N ASN A 78 -10.09 7.83 -0.70
CA ASN A 78 -10.59 7.94 -2.06
C ASN A 78 -10.99 6.56 -2.55
N ILE A 79 -12.27 6.37 -2.82
CA ILE A 79 -12.84 5.08 -3.19
C ILE A 79 -12.26 4.53 -4.50
N LYS A 80 -11.95 5.42 -5.45
CA LYS A 80 -11.39 5.05 -6.74
C LYS A 80 -9.99 4.49 -6.57
N VAL A 81 -9.18 5.15 -5.74
CA VAL A 81 -7.83 4.69 -5.39
C VAL A 81 -7.89 3.36 -4.65
N GLN A 82 -8.84 3.18 -3.72
CA GLN A 82 -9.03 1.92 -3.01
C GLN A 82 -9.39 0.78 -3.97
N LEU A 83 -10.34 0.99 -4.88
CA LEU A 83 -10.76 -0.01 -5.85
C LEU A 83 -9.60 -0.41 -6.77
N LEU A 84 -8.87 0.58 -7.31
CA LEU A 84 -7.68 0.32 -8.13
C LEU A 84 -6.58 -0.40 -7.34
N SER A 85 -6.41 -0.07 -6.07
CA SER A 85 -5.46 -0.75 -5.17
C SER A 85 -5.84 -2.22 -4.91
N LEU A 86 -7.13 -2.52 -4.79
CA LEU A 86 -7.62 -3.90 -4.66
C LEU A 86 -7.40 -4.68 -5.96
N THR A 87 -7.68 -4.08 -7.12
CA THR A 87 -7.40 -4.70 -8.42
C THR A 87 -5.90 -4.97 -8.60
N LEU A 88 -5.05 -4.03 -8.18
CA LEU A 88 -3.59 -4.20 -8.20
C LEU A 88 -3.17 -5.36 -7.27
N LEU A 89 -3.69 -5.41 -6.05
CA LEU A 89 -3.41 -6.49 -5.10
C LEU A 89 -3.81 -7.86 -5.68
N GLU A 90 -5.01 -7.97 -6.23
CA GLU A 90 -5.51 -9.18 -6.90
C GLU A 90 -4.59 -9.60 -8.06
N THR A 91 -4.13 -8.63 -8.85
CA THR A 91 -3.20 -8.87 -9.97
C THR A 91 -1.85 -9.39 -9.46
N CYS A 92 -1.30 -8.79 -8.40
CA CYS A 92 -0.07 -9.27 -7.78
C CYS A 92 -0.22 -10.70 -7.23
N VAL A 93 -1.33 -11.00 -6.56
CA VAL A 93 -1.59 -12.37 -6.06
C VAL A 93 -1.63 -13.39 -7.19
N LYS A 94 -2.26 -13.07 -8.33
CA LYS A 94 -2.37 -14.00 -9.46
C LYS A 94 -1.09 -14.21 -10.25
N ASN A 95 -0.14 -13.26 -10.22
CA ASN A 95 1.02 -13.26 -11.11
C ASN A 95 2.38 -13.28 -10.38
N SER A 96 2.39 -13.27 -9.04
CA SER A 96 3.63 -13.31 -8.24
C SER A 96 3.92 -14.70 -7.69
N THR A 97 5.17 -14.89 -7.24
CA THR A 97 5.67 -16.15 -6.67
C THR A 97 5.24 -16.36 -5.20
N ALA A 98 5.57 -17.53 -4.65
CA ALA A 98 5.17 -17.95 -3.30
C ALA A 98 5.63 -16.99 -2.20
N GLU A 99 6.73 -16.26 -2.38
CA GLU A 99 7.24 -15.27 -1.43
C GLU A 99 6.24 -14.12 -1.23
N PHE A 100 5.59 -13.67 -2.31
CA PHE A 100 4.55 -12.64 -2.21
C PHE A 100 3.35 -13.16 -1.44
N HIS A 101 2.95 -14.41 -1.67
CA HIS A 101 1.84 -15.03 -0.96
C HIS A 101 2.15 -15.22 0.53
N ALA A 102 3.38 -15.64 0.87
CA ALA A 102 3.81 -15.80 2.25
C ALA A 102 3.79 -14.46 3.01
N GLU A 103 4.30 -13.40 2.40
CA GLU A 103 4.29 -12.05 2.98
C GLU A 103 2.87 -11.50 3.13
N LEU A 104 2.00 -11.74 2.14
CA LEU A 104 0.58 -11.35 2.21
C LEU A 104 -0.13 -12.10 3.33
N ALA A 105 0.09 -13.42 3.46
CA ALA A 105 -0.51 -14.22 4.52
C ALA A 105 -0.04 -13.74 5.91
N GLY A 106 1.24 -13.41 6.05
CA GLY A 106 1.81 -12.87 7.29
C GLY A 106 1.26 -11.49 7.67
N SER A 107 0.84 -10.67 6.69
CA SER A 107 0.37 -9.30 6.89
C SER A 107 -1.14 -9.11 6.67
N TRP A 108 -1.90 -10.20 6.48
CA TRP A 108 -3.33 -10.15 6.16
C TRP A 108 -4.17 -9.43 7.23
N ALA A 109 -3.80 -9.56 8.50
CA ALA A 109 -4.50 -8.88 9.60
C ALA A 109 -4.52 -7.36 9.43
N ASP A 110 -3.44 -6.77 8.91
CA ASP A 110 -3.38 -5.33 8.65
C ASP A 110 -4.33 -4.90 7.53
N VAL A 111 -4.41 -5.72 6.47
CA VAL A 111 -5.34 -5.48 5.34
C VAL A 111 -6.79 -5.61 5.82
N ALA A 112 -7.10 -6.62 6.62
CA ALA A 112 -8.43 -6.81 7.22
C ALA A 112 -8.79 -5.65 8.16
N LYS A 113 -7.83 -5.14 8.93
CA LYS A 113 -8.04 -3.98 9.79
C LYS A 113 -8.42 -2.73 8.99
N LEU A 114 -7.76 -2.48 7.86
CA LEU A 114 -8.12 -1.37 6.96
C LEU A 114 -9.56 -1.49 6.45
N ALA A 115 -10.02 -2.70 6.13
CA ALA A 115 -11.42 -2.92 5.73
C ALA A 115 -12.42 -2.63 6.88
N SER A 116 -12.00 -2.86 8.13
CA SER A 116 -12.82 -2.60 9.31
C SER A 116 -12.78 -1.14 9.81
N ASP A 117 -11.89 -0.29 9.28
CA ASP A 117 -11.71 1.10 9.71
C ASP A 117 -12.78 2.02 9.11
N SER A 118 -13.64 2.60 9.96
CA SER A 118 -14.76 3.45 9.52
C SER A 118 -14.34 4.87 9.19
N SER A 119 -13.10 5.25 9.53
CA SER A 119 -12.54 6.57 9.22
C SER A 119 -12.05 6.68 7.76
N ILE A 120 -11.77 5.55 7.12
CA ILE A 120 -11.49 5.46 5.69
C ILE A 120 -12.83 5.60 4.98
N GLY A 121 -13.06 6.73 4.30
CA GLY A 121 -14.32 7.05 3.63
C GLY A 121 -14.85 5.87 2.82
N ARG A 122 -15.99 5.32 3.24
CA ARG A 122 -16.64 4.14 2.64
C ARG A 122 -17.75 4.59 1.69
N VAL A 123 -18.21 3.67 0.84
CA VAL A 123 -19.53 3.79 0.21
C VAL A 123 -20.54 4.00 1.33
N GLY A 124 -21.07 5.23 1.45
CA GLY A 124 -22.27 5.47 2.22
C GLY A 124 -23.34 4.55 1.66
N GLY A 125 -23.90 3.71 2.54
CA GLY A 125 -24.99 2.82 2.17
C GLY A 125 -26.12 3.61 1.51
N CYS A 126 -26.71 3.01 0.49
CA CYS A 126 -28.04 3.40 0.01
C CYS A 126 -29.04 3.43 1.16
#